data_AF-A0ABD0QJJ5-F1
#
_entry.id   AF-A0ABD0QJJ5-F1
#
_cell.length_a   1.000
_cell.length_b   1.000
_cell.length_c   1.000
_cell.angle_alpha   90.00
_cell.angle_beta   90.00
_cell.angle_gamma   90.00
#
_symmetry.space_group_name_H-M   'P 1'
#
loop_
_entity.id
_entity.type
_entity.pdbx_description
1 polymer ?
#
loop_
_entity_poly.entity_id
_entity_poly.type
_entity_poly.pdbx_seq_one_letter_code
_entity_poly.pdbx_strand_id
1 'polypeptide(L)' 'EEPYAMSKGSELEGFCIDLLSAVSKKLDFKYDIQLVKDGRYGTTDDSGNWNGMIGEVVRG' A
#
# COMPACT_ATOMS: atom_id res chain seq x y z
N GLU A 1 -5.49 5.51 18.14
CA GLU A 1 -4.56 4.64 17.40
C GLU A 1 -3.65 5.54 16.58
N GLU A 2 -2.35 5.27 16.56
CA GLU A 2 -1.43 5.97 15.67
C GLU A 2 -1.71 5.54 14.22
N PRO A 3 -1.65 6.46 13.24
CA PRO A 3 -1.98 6.13 11.86
C PRO A 3 -0.90 5.23 11.24
N TYR A 4 -1.30 4.07 10.73
CA TYR A 4 -0.40 3.14 10.01
C TYR A 4 0.17 3.77 8.73
N ALA A 5 -0.64 4.55 8.01
CA ALA A 5 -0.24 5.41 6.91
C ALA A 5 -1.20 6.60 6.83
N MET A 6 -0.67 7.80 6.60
CA MET A 6 -1.43 9.04 6.43
C MET A 6 -0.78 9.94 5.38
N SER A 7 -1.57 10.80 4.75
CA SER A 7 -1.08 11.80 3.81
C SER A 7 -0.68 13.08 4.55
N LYS A 8 0.49 13.60 4.22
CA LYS A 8 1.00 14.91 4.62
C LYS A 8 1.33 15.70 3.35
N GLY A 9 0.32 16.35 2.81
CA GLY A 9 0.42 17.01 1.50
C GLY A 9 0.64 15.97 0.40
N SER A 10 1.75 16.06 -0.32
CA SER A 10 2.11 15.09 -1.36
C SER A 10 2.86 13.85 -0.85
N GLU A 11 3.21 13.81 0.43
CA GLU A 11 3.98 12.71 1.03
C GLU A 11 3.08 11.80 1.87
N LEU A 12 3.54 10.56 2.08
CA LEU A 12 2.92 9.61 3.01
C LEU A 12 3.84 9.45 4.23
N GLU A 13 3.25 9.41 5.42
CA GLU A 13 3.94 9.16 6.70
C GLU A 13 3.17 8.15 7.55
N GLY A 14 3.79 7.62 8.60
CA GLY A 14 3.19 6.65 9.52
C GLY A 14 4.01 5.39 9.68
N PHE A 15 3.61 4.53 10.62
CA PHE A 15 4.38 3.35 11.02
C PHE A 15 4.76 2.43 9.84
N CYS A 16 3.84 2.17 8.91
CA CYS A 16 4.11 1.31 7.76
C CYS A 16 5.08 1.95 6.77
N ILE A 17 5.11 3.28 6.67
CA ILE A 17 6.04 4.02 5.81
C ILE A 17 7.46 3.96 6.38
N ASP A 18 7.59 4.15 7.69
CA ASP A 18 8.87 4.05 8.40
C ASP A 18 9.45 2.64 8.30
N LEU A 19 8.58 1.62 8.49
CA LEU A 19 8.94 0.22 8.33
C LEU A 19 9.42 -0.07 6.89
N LEU A 20 8.68 0.39 5.88
CA LEU A 20 9.07 0.20 4.47
C LEU A 20 10.41 0.87 4.17
N SER A 21 10.64 2.09 4.68
CA SER A 21 11.92 2.79 4.54
C SER A 21 13.08 2.02 5.18
N ALA A 22 12.88 1.46 6.38
CA ALA A 22 13.91 0.66 7.05
C ALA A 22 14.22 -0.63 6.28
N VAL A 23 13.21 -1.31 5.73
CA VAL A 23 13.37 -2.52 4.92
C VAL A 23 14.07 -2.21 3.59
N SER A 24 13.70 -1.12 2.92
CA SER A 24 14.36 -0.59 1.72
C SER A 24 15.84 -0.34 1.94
N LYS A 25 16.22 0.33 3.03
CA LYS A 25 17.64 0.59 3.38
C LYS A 25 18.40 -0.69 3.68
N LYS A 26 17.77 -1.66 4.34
CA LYS A 26 18.41 -2.94 4.70
C LYS A 26 18.64 -3.85 3.50
N LEU A 27 17.75 -3.82 2.52
CA LEU A 27 17.77 -4.71 1.35
C LEU A 27 18.22 -4.01 0.06
N ASP A 28 18.53 -2.72 0.13
CA ASP A 28 18.96 -1.86 -0.99
C ASP A 28 18.03 -1.90 -2.22
N PHE A 29 16.74 -1.63 -1.99
CA PHE A 29 15.77 -1.44 -3.08
C PHE A 29 15.11 -0.07 -3.04
N LYS A 30 14.71 0.37 -4.24
CA LYS A 30 13.89 1.57 -4.45
C LYS A 30 12.43 1.16 -4.60
N TYR A 31 11.53 2.03 -4.15
CA TYR A 31 10.10 1.84 -4.24
C TYR A 31 9.43 3.17 -4.52
N ASP A 32 8.27 3.11 -5.18
CA ASP A 32 7.32 4.20 -5.29
C ASP A 32 6.01 3.73 -4.65
N ILE A 33 5.35 4.62 -3.89
CA ILE A 33 4.06 4.30 -3.28
C ILE A 33 2.96 4.91 -4.15
N GLN A 34 2.01 4.07 -4.56
CA GLN A 34 0.82 4.49 -5.26
C GLN A 34 -0.41 4.07 -4.45
N LEU A 35 -1.35 4.99 -4.31
CA LEU A 35 -2.65 4.67 -3.74
C LEU A 35 -3.47 3.91 -4.80
N VAL A 36 -4.11 2.82 -4.37
CA VAL A 36 -5.03 2.07 -5.23
C VAL A 36 -6.12 3.00 -5.76
N LYS A 37 -6.46 2.85 -7.04
CA LYS A 37 -7.37 3.76 -7.75
C LYS A 37 -8.77 3.83 -7.13
N ASP A 38 -9.25 2.72 -6.58
CA ASP A 38 -10.60 2.60 -6.02
C ASP A 38 -10.67 2.93 -4.51
N GLY A 39 -9.52 3.17 -3.86
CA GLY A 39 -9.41 3.44 -2.43
C GLY A 39 -9.81 2.29 -1.51
N ARG A 40 -9.92 1.05 -2.00
CA ARG A 40 -10.41 -0.11 -1.23
C ARG A 40 -9.27 -1.03 -0.82
N TYR A 41 -9.42 -1.68 0.33
CA TYR A 41 -8.52 -2.78 0.72
C TYR A 41 -8.67 -3.96 -0.24
N GLY A 42 -9.90 -4.40 -0.49
CA GLY A 42 -10.23 -5.42 -1.45
C GLY A 42 -11.44 -6.25 -1.03
N THR A 43 -12.25 -6.63 -2.00
CA THR A 43 -13.37 -7.57 -1.90
C THR A 43 -13.39 -8.45 -3.14
N THR A 44 -13.90 -9.66 -3.00
CA THR A 44 -14.14 -10.58 -4.12
C THR A 44 -15.47 -10.26 -4.80
N ASP A 45 -15.51 -10.39 -6.12
CA ASP A 45 -16.76 -10.52 -6.87
C ASP A 45 -17.24 -11.99 -6.89
N ASP A 46 -18.43 -12.23 -7.44
CA ASP A 46 -19.03 -13.57 -7.56
C ASP A 46 -18.21 -14.52 -8.46
N SER A 47 -17.32 -13.97 -9.28
CA SER A 47 -16.39 -14.73 -10.13
C SER A 47 -15.05 -15.01 -9.44
N GLY A 48 -14.88 -14.58 -8.18
CA GLY A 48 -13.67 -14.78 -7.37
C GLY A 48 -12.56 -13.76 -7.64
N ASN A 49 -12.79 -12.71 -8.42
CA ASN A 49 -11.78 -11.69 -8.69
C ASN A 49 -11.72 -10.68 -7.56
N TRP A 50 -10.50 -10.32 -7.14
CA TRP A 50 -10.27 -9.30 -6.12
C TRP A 50 -10.20 -7.89 -6.73
N ASN A 51 -10.79 -6.90 -6.05
CA ASN A 51 -10.54 -5.47 -6.28
C ASN A 51 -9.65 -4.89 -5.17
N GLY A 52 -9.48 -3.56 -5.14
CA GLY A 52 -8.69 -2.90 -4.12
C GLY A 52 -7.20 -3.25 -4.16
N MET A 53 -6.50 -2.91 -3.09
CA MET A 53 -5.07 -3.21 -2.90
C MET A 53 -4.78 -4.71 -3.06
N ILE A 54 -5.65 -5.58 -2.53
CA ILE A 54 -5.51 -7.04 -2.70
C ILE A 54 -5.60 -7.41 -4.17
N GLY A 55 -6.55 -6.83 -4.90
CA GLY A 55 -6.72 -7.08 -6.33
C GLY A 55 -5.54 -6.63 -7.19
N GLU A 56 -4.87 -5.53 -6.84
CA GLU A 56 -3.65 -5.10 -7.54
C GLU A 56 -2.50 -6.08 -7.27
N VAL A 57 -2.31 -6.53 -6.03
CA VAL A 57 -1.29 -7.53 -5.67
C VAL A 57 -1.50 -8.87 -6.39
N VAL A 58 -2.76 -9.32 -6.53
CA VAL A 58 -3.09 -10.58 -7.21
C VAL A 58 -2.83 -10.52 -8.72
N ARG A 59 -3.04 -9.36 -9.35
CA ARG A 59 -2.84 -9.20 -10.80
C ARG A 59 -1.36 -9.07 -11.19
N GLY A 60 -0.52 -8.56 -10.27
CA GLY A 60 0.87 -8.18 -10.55
C GLY A 60 0.97 -6.96 -11.45
#